data_AF-A0A5C8JD01-F1
#
_entry.id   AF-A0A5C8JD01-F1
#
_cell.length_a   1.000
_cell.length_b   1.000
_cell.length_c   1.000
_cell.angle_alpha   90.00
_cell.angle_beta   90.00
_cell.angle_gamma   90.00
#
_symmetry.space_group_name_H-M   'P 1'
#
loop_
_entity.id
_entity.type
_entity.pdbx_description
1 polymer ?
#
loop_
_entity_poly.entity_id
_entity_poly.type
_entity_poly.pdbx_seq_one_letter_code
_entity_poly.pdbx_strand_id
1 'polypeptide(L)'
;MSRRREHGPVVPVLLDADLAAWLVLGYRELHHVTGQSGLFGRDPRRWNLREHVPPDWPSLPYVLYQPSLVCSEGEERRRRGGAVGDALDEIDRIELTLLCEKVADAFAGDGRADLITQYARRTAVAPHPVDPRPGVAAVAFTPVARRR
;
A
#
# COMPACT_ATOMS: atom_id res chain seq x y z
N MET A 1 -12.79 7.75 -19.81
CA MET A 1 -12.15 9.00 -19.36
C MET A 1 -11.81 8.85 -17.87
N SER A 2 -10.67 9.35 -17.41
CA SER A 2 -10.21 9.08 -16.03
C SER A 2 -10.93 9.98 -15.03
N ARG A 3 -11.46 9.40 -13.94
CA ARG A 3 -12.15 10.11 -12.83
C ARG A 3 -11.41 11.37 -12.34
N ARG A 4 -10.08 11.39 -12.43
CA ARG A 4 -9.23 12.54 -12.09
C ARG A 4 -9.52 13.79 -12.94
N ARG A 5 -9.88 13.64 -14.22
CA ARG A 5 -10.18 14.78 -15.11
C ARG A 5 -11.53 15.43 -14.79
N GLU A 6 -12.45 14.68 -14.20
CA GLU A 6 -13.81 15.14 -13.90
C GLU A 6 -13.94 15.73 -12.49
N HIS A 7 -13.25 15.16 -11.50
CA HIS A 7 -13.44 15.50 -10.08
C HIS A 7 -12.23 16.17 -9.42
N GLY A 8 -11.11 16.30 -10.14
CA GLY A 8 -9.86 16.85 -9.61
C GLY A 8 -8.96 15.80 -8.92
N PRO A 9 -7.81 16.24 -8.37
CA PRO A 9 -6.79 15.34 -7.82
C PRO A 9 -7.10 14.82 -6.41
N VAL A 10 -8.02 15.45 -5.67
CA VAL A 10 -8.45 15.04 -4.33
C VAL A 10 -9.96 15.19 -4.26
N VAL A 11 -10.65 14.10 -3.92
CA VAL A 11 -12.11 14.01 -4.00
C VAL A 11 -12.65 13.55 -2.65
N PRO A 12 -13.66 14.23 -2.07
CA PRO A 12 -14.35 13.71 -0.90
C PRO A 12 -15.16 12.47 -1.29
N VAL A 13 -15.07 11.41 -0.48
CA VAL A 13 -15.79 10.15 -0.66
C VAL A 13 -16.45 9.76 0.65
N LEU A 14 -17.55 9.01 0.57
CA LEU A 14 -18.13 8.34 1.72
C LEU A 14 -17.71 6.87 1.66
N LEU A 15 -17.15 6.39 2.76
CA LEU A 15 -16.93 4.96 2.97
C LEU A 15 -18.20 4.34 3.53
N ASP A 16 -18.24 3.01 3.55
CA ASP A 16 -19.29 2.28 4.26
C ASP A 16 -19.43 2.82 5.70
N ALA A 17 -20.65 2.81 6.24
CA ALA A 17 -21.01 3.47 7.50
C ALA A 17 -20.94 5.01 7.51
N ASP A 18 -21.14 5.63 6.34
CA ASP A 18 -21.24 7.09 6.17
C ASP A 18 -20.00 7.87 6.65
N LEU A 19 -18.85 7.21 6.64
CA LEU A 19 -17.58 7.80 7.06
C LEU A 19 -17.01 8.66 5.94
N ALA A 20 -17.00 9.98 6.14
CA ALA A 20 -16.41 10.92 5.20
C ALA A 20 -14.89 10.76 5.13
N ALA A 21 -14.35 10.62 3.93
CA ALA A 21 -12.93 10.44 3.73
C ALA A 21 -12.44 11.16 2.45
N TRP A 22 -11.13 11.25 2.27
CA TRP A 22 -10.54 11.87 1.09
C TRP A 22 -9.86 10.83 0.21
N LEU A 23 -10.26 10.77 -1.05
CA LEU A 23 -9.63 9.96 -2.09
C LEU A 23 -8.63 10.81 -2.86
N VAL A 24 -7.34 10.47 -2.73
CA VAL A 24 -6.26 11.13 -3.46
C VAL A 24 -6.00 10.41 -4.79
N LEU A 25 -6.32 11.08 -5.89
CA LEU A 25 -6.18 10.60 -7.27
C LEU A 25 -5.00 11.25 -8.02
N GLY A 26 -4.48 12.36 -7.50
CA GLY A 26 -3.37 13.10 -8.06
C GLY A 26 -2.00 12.58 -7.58
N TYR A 27 -1.05 12.47 -8.50
CA TYR A 27 0.30 11.98 -8.19
C TYR A 27 1.05 12.91 -7.22
N ARG A 28 0.97 14.23 -7.45
CA ARG A 28 1.65 15.22 -6.61
C ARG A 28 1.08 15.21 -5.19
N GLU A 29 -0.23 15.13 -5.08
CA GLU A 29 -0.97 15.10 -3.82
C GLU A 29 -0.69 13.80 -3.07
N LEU A 30 -0.62 12.66 -3.78
CA LEU A 30 -0.23 11.39 -3.20
C LEU A 30 1.19 11.46 -2.63
N HIS A 31 2.15 12.04 -3.37
CA HIS A 31 3.52 12.24 -2.89
C HIS A 31 3.58 13.18 -1.68
N HIS A 32 2.77 14.22 -1.65
CA HIS A 32 2.69 15.14 -0.52
C HIS A 32 2.18 14.43 0.75
N VAL A 33 1.05 13.72 0.64
CA VAL A 33 0.44 12.98 1.75
C VAL A 33 1.37 11.88 2.26
N THR A 34 1.95 11.10 1.34
CA THR A 34 2.83 9.97 1.72
C THR A 34 4.19 10.42 2.26
N GLY A 35 4.67 11.61 1.88
CA GLY A 35 5.92 12.18 2.36
C GLY A 35 5.81 12.90 3.71
N GLN A 36 4.61 13.33 4.13
CA GLN A 36 4.40 14.09 5.37
C GLN A 36 3.83 13.22 6.50
N SER A 37 4.57 12.19 6.92
CA SER A 37 4.17 11.24 7.98
C SER A 37 3.87 11.88 9.35
N GLY A 38 4.40 13.08 9.61
CA GLY A 38 4.05 13.85 10.81
C GLY A 38 2.61 14.34 10.81
N LEU A 39 2.08 14.69 9.63
CA LEU A 39 0.71 15.22 9.44
C LEU A 39 -0.28 14.12 9.06
N PHE A 40 0.14 13.20 8.20
CA PHE A 40 -0.66 12.07 7.72
C PHE A 40 -0.11 10.78 8.32
N GLY A 41 -0.55 10.50 9.54
CA GLY A 41 -0.13 9.31 10.28
C GLY A 41 -0.67 8.02 9.67
N ARG A 42 0.19 7.00 9.61
CA ARG A 42 -0.16 5.61 9.28
C ARG A 42 -0.80 4.89 10.45
N ASP A 43 -0.57 5.36 11.68
CA ASP A 43 -1.19 4.81 12.88
C ASP A 43 -2.67 5.23 12.94
N PRO A 44 -3.62 4.28 12.82
CA PRO A 44 -5.04 4.60 12.84
C PRO A 44 -5.52 5.23 14.14
N ARG A 45 -4.77 5.04 15.24
CA ARG A 45 -5.06 5.67 16.54
C ARG A 45 -4.91 7.20 16.48
N ARG A 46 -4.16 7.73 15.51
CA ARG A 46 -3.96 9.18 15.30
C ARG A 46 -5.02 9.80 14.38
N TRP A 47 -5.90 9.01 13.77
CA TRP A 47 -6.90 9.52 12.85
C TRP A 47 -7.99 10.29 13.59
N ASN A 48 -8.45 11.37 12.96
CA ASN A 48 -9.48 12.25 13.48
C ASN A 48 -10.87 11.56 13.54
N LEU A 49 -11.13 10.59 12.65
CA LEU A 49 -12.40 9.87 12.59
C LEU A 49 -12.43 8.59 13.43
N ARG A 50 -11.38 8.28 14.20
CA ARG A 50 -11.29 7.02 14.97
C ARG A 50 -12.52 6.74 15.85
N GLU A 51 -13.10 7.79 16.43
CA GLU A 51 -14.24 7.71 17.35
C GLU A 51 -15.58 7.56 16.63
N HIS A 52 -15.59 7.81 15.32
CA HIS A 52 -16.77 7.65 14.46
C HIS A 52 -16.81 6.27 13.80
N VAL A 53 -15.73 5.48 13.89
CA VAL A 53 -15.65 4.13 13.31
C VAL A 53 -16.55 3.19 14.10
N PRO A 54 -17.56 2.56 13.47
CA PRO A 54 -18.42 1.60 14.16
C PRO A 54 -17.64 0.35 14.62
N PRO A 55 -17.95 -0.20 15.80
CA PRO A 55 -17.29 -1.40 16.33
C PRO A 55 -17.57 -2.67 15.53
N ASP A 56 -18.62 -2.68 14.70
CA ASP A 56 -19.03 -3.82 13.86
C ASP A 56 -18.80 -3.57 12.35
N TRP A 57 -17.96 -2.58 12.01
CA TRP A 57 -17.77 -2.21 10.61
C TRP A 57 -17.01 -3.30 9.81
N PRO A 58 -17.56 -3.82 8.68
CA PRO A 58 -16.93 -4.95 7.97
C PRO A 58 -15.49 -4.71 7.52
N SER A 59 -15.10 -3.45 7.29
CA SER A 59 -13.75 -3.05 6.89
C SER A 59 -12.82 -2.71 8.07
N LEU A 60 -13.21 -3.03 9.31
CA LEU A 60 -12.35 -2.89 10.49
C LEU A 60 -10.93 -3.45 10.31
N PRO A 61 -10.71 -4.62 9.68
CA PRO A 61 -9.35 -5.14 9.48
C PRO A 61 -8.41 -4.18 8.73
N TYR A 62 -8.95 -3.24 7.95
CA TYR A 62 -8.17 -2.27 7.17
C TYR A 62 -7.91 -0.95 7.91
N VAL A 63 -8.67 -0.66 8.96
CA VAL A 63 -8.62 0.61 9.71
C VAL A 63 -8.22 0.43 11.17
N LEU A 64 -8.15 -0.80 11.66
CA LEU A 64 -7.65 -1.09 13.00
C LEU A 64 -6.13 -1.05 13.04
N TYR A 65 -5.60 -0.57 14.17
CA TYR A 65 -4.19 -0.66 14.43
C TYR A 65 -3.76 -2.13 14.51
N GLN A 66 -2.72 -2.48 13.75
CA GLN A 66 -2.03 -3.75 13.83
C GLN A 66 -0.55 -3.50 14.14
N PRO A 67 0.10 -4.33 14.96
CA PRO A 67 1.52 -4.18 15.31
C PRO A 67 2.44 -4.57 14.15
N SER A 68 2.26 -3.94 12.99
CA SER A 68 2.93 -4.21 11.73
C SER A 68 3.77 -3.02 11.26
N LEU A 69 4.71 -3.29 10.36
CA LEU A 69 5.51 -2.26 9.67
C LEU A 69 4.68 -1.23 8.88
N VAL A 70 3.45 -1.59 8.51
CA VAL A 70 2.55 -0.72 7.75
C VAL A 70 1.97 0.37 8.63
N CYS A 71 1.69 0.06 9.90
CA CYS A 71 1.14 1.00 10.88
C CYS A 71 2.22 1.68 11.75
N SER A 72 3.46 1.20 11.73
CA SER A 72 4.54 1.77 12.53
C SER A 72 5.00 3.13 12.01
N GLU A 73 5.43 4.00 12.94
CA GLU A 73 5.86 5.37 12.67
C GLU A 73 7.19 5.69 13.36
N GLY A 74 7.81 6.81 12.97
CA GLY A 74 9.00 7.34 13.61
C GLY A 74 10.15 6.33 13.69
N GLU A 75 10.76 6.20 14.88
CA GLU A 75 11.91 5.33 15.10
C GLU A 75 11.62 3.84 14.92
N GLU A 76 10.41 3.39 15.28
CA GLU A 76 10.02 2.00 15.10
C GLU A 76 10.00 1.62 13.61
N ARG A 77 9.42 2.50 12.78
CA ARG A 77 9.43 2.34 11.32
C ARG A 77 10.84 2.39 10.77
N ARG A 78 11.69 3.31 11.25
CA ARG A 78 13.08 3.43 10.82
C ARG A 78 13.88 2.17 11.13
N ARG A 79 13.78 1.66 12.37
CA ARG A 79 14.50 0.46 12.81
C ARG A 79 14.06 -0.77 12.02
N ARG A 80 12.75 -1.05 11.99
CA ARG A 80 12.22 -2.24 11.32
C ARG A 80 12.34 -2.13 9.79
N GLY A 81 12.20 -0.92 9.24
CA GLY A 81 12.37 -0.65 7.81
C GLY A 81 13.81 -0.79 7.35
N GLY A 82 14.79 -0.40 8.18
CA GLY A 82 16.22 -0.64 7.93
C GLY A 82 16.52 -2.13 7.79
N ALA A 83 16.10 -2.95 8.76
CA ALA A 83 16.31 -4.40 8.70
C ALA A 83 15.68 -5.08 7.47
N VAL A 84 14.52 -4.60 7.01
CA VAL A 84 13.91 -5.08 5.75
C VAL A 84 14.70 -4.60 4.53
N GLY A 85 15.18 -3.36 4.55
CA GLY A 85 16.04 -2.81 3.50
C GLY A 85 17.33 -3.61 3.35
N ASP A 86 18.03 -3.86 4.47
CA ASP A 86 19.27 -4.62 4.50
C ASP A 86 19.06 -6.04 3.92
N ALA A 87 17.99 -6.74 4.32
CA ALA A 87 17.66 -8.06 3.78
C ALA A 87 17.32 -8.05 2.28
N LEU A 88 16.76 -6.95 1.76
CA LEU A 88 16.49 -6.78 0.33
C LEU A 88 17.76 -6.43 -0.45
N ASP A 89 18.69 -5.68 0.16
CA ASP A 89 19.98 -5.32 -0.44
C ASP A 89 20.93 -6.52 -0.52
N GLU A 90 20.76 -7.52 0.34
CA GLU A 90 21.46 -8.81 0.28
C GLU A 90 21.04 -9.69 -0.91
N ILE A 91 19.95 -9.35 -1.62
CA ILE A 91 19.51 -10.14 -2.78
C ILE A 91 20.49 -9.95 -3.94
N ASP A 92 21.15 -11.04 -4.34
CA ASP A 92 22.02 -11.06 -5.50
C ASP A 92 21.22 -10.86 -6.79
N ARG A 93 21.46 -9.72 -7.44
CA ARG A 93 20.79 -9.33 -8.68
C ARG A 93 21.12 -10.26 -9.85
N ILE A 94 22.29 -10.89 -9.85
CA ILE A 94 22.71 -11.88 -10.84
C ILE A 94 21.90 -13.16 -10.64
N GLU A 95 21.82 -13.66 -9.40
CA GLU A 95 21.02 -14.85 -9.09
C GLU A 95 19.55 -14.66 -9.45
N LEU A 96 18.98 -13.50 -9.14
CA LEU A 96 17.61 -13.16 -9.51
C LEU A 96 17.40 -13.12 -11.02
N THR A 97 18.38 -12.61 -11.78
CA THR A 97 18.32 -12.58 -13.24
C THR A 97 18.34 -14.00 -13.81
N LEU A 98 19.22 -14.87 -13.30
CA LEU A 98 19.31 -16.27 -13.72
C LEU A 98 18.01 -17.05 -13.40
N LEU A 99 17.38 -16.78 -12.25
CA LEU A 99 16.08 -17.37 -11.93
C LEU A 99 15.01 -16.96 -12.94
N CYS A 100 14.94 -15.68 -13.28
CA CYS A 100 13.99 -15.15 -14.26
C CYS A 100 14.19 -15.79 -15.65
N GLU A 101 15.44 -15.90 -16.10
CA GLU A 101 15.79 -16.54 -17.38
C GLU A 101 15.36 -18.01 -17.38
N LYS A 102 15.70 -18.76 -16.33
CA LYS A 102 15.30 -20.17 -16.19
C LYS A 102 13.79 -20.37 -16.24
N VAL A 103 13.02 -19.48 -15.63
CA VAL A 103 11.55 -19.55 -15.67
C VAL A 103 11.02 -19.23 -17.07
N ALA A 104 11.63 -18.26 -17.77
CA ALA A 104 11.28 -17.89 -19.14
C ALA A 104 11.58 -19.02 -20.14
N ASP A 105 12.73 -19.68 -20.01
CA ASP A 105 13.14 -20.79 -20.86
C ASP A 105 12.12 -21.95 -20.85
N ALA A 106 11.40 -22.13 -19.73
CA ALA A 106 10.41 -23.19 -19.59
C ALA A 106 9.18 -23.04 -20.52
N PHE A 107 8.95 -21.87 -21.11
CA PHE A 107 7.85 -21.62 -22.05
C PHE A 107 8.28 -20.92 -23.34
N ALA A 108 9.57 -20.59 -23.49
CA ALA A 108 10.09 -19.83 -24.64
C ALA A 108 9.87 -20.52 -25.99
N GLY A 109 9.81 -21.86 -26.00
CA GLY A 109 9.60 -22.67 -27.22
C GLY A 109 8.13 -22.84 -27.64
N ASP A 110 7.16 -22.46 -26.80
CA ASP A 110 5.76 -22.86 -26.99
C ASP A 110 4.98 -21.92 -27.92
N GLY A 111 5.55 -20.76 -28.27
CA GLY A 111 4.92 -19.74 -29.11
C GLY A 111 3.73 -19.01 -28.47
N ARG A 112 3.29 -19.45 -27.28
CA ARG A 112 2.25 -18.84 -26.42
C ARG A 112 2.56 -19.14 -24.96
N ALA A 113 2.25 -18.19 -24.08
CA ALA A 113 2.38 -18.36 -22.63
C ALA A 113 1.37 -17.51 -21.85
N ASP A 114 0.89 -18.03 -20.72
CA ASP A 114 0.26 -17.27 -19.65
C ASP A 114 1.34 -16.71 -18.72
N LEU A 115 1.70 -15.45 -18.93
CA LEU A 115 2.74 -14.77 -18.15
C LEU A 115 2.40 -14.62 -16.66
N ILE A 116 1.12 -14.68 -16.27
CA ILE A 116 0.74 -14.60 -14.86
C ILE A 116 1.13 -15.91 -14.16
N THR A 117 0.67 -17.04 -14.71
CA THR A 117 0.85 -18.35 -14.06
C THR A 117 2.23 -18.94 -14.34
N GLN A 118 2.79 -18.71 -15.53
CA GLN A 118 4.04 -19.32 -15.97
C GLN A 118 5.27 -18.46 -15.66
N TYR A 119 5.13 -17.15 -15.42
CA TYR A 119 6.25 -16.27 -15.08
C TYR A 119 6.07 -15.58 -13.73
N ALA A 120 5.12 -14.63 -13.61
CA ALA A 120 5.01 -13.73 -12.46
C ALA A 120 4.84 -14.46 -11.11
N ARG A 121 4.05 -15.54 -11.07
CA ARG A 121 3.89 -16.35 -9.85
C ARG A 121 5.13 -17.16 -9.49
N ARG A 122 5.97 -17.50 -10.46
CA ARG A 122 7.14 -18.38 -10.28
C ARG A 122 8.42 -17.62 -9.97
N THR A 123 8.53 -16.37 -10.40
CA THR A 123 9.67 -15.49 -10.11
C THR A 123 9.50 -14.69 -8.82
N ALA A 124 8.30 -14.68 -8.21
CA ALA A 124 8.07 -14.05 -6.92
C ALA A 124 8.84 -14.78 -5.81
N VAL A 125 9.94 -14.17 -5.33
CA VAL A 125 10.67 -14.63 -4.15
C VAL A 125 9.76 -14.45 -2.93
N ALA A 126 9.45 -15.57 -2.26
CA ALA A 126 8.53 -15.72 -1.14
C ALA A 126 7.10 -15.14 -1.35
N PRO A 127 6.11 -15.98 -1.70
CA PRO A 127 4.72 -15.60 -1.51
C PRO A 127 4.41 -15.66 0.00
N HIS A 128 4.53 -14.54 0.71
CA HIS A 128 3.41 -14.28 1.62
C HIS A 128 2.18 -14.23 0.72
N PRO A 129 1.04 -14.86 1.05
CA PRO A 129 -0.19 -14.64 0.31
C PRO A 129 -0.44 -13.14 0.26
N VAL A 130 -0.13 -12.52 -0.87
CA VAL A 130 -0.57 -11.18 -1.21
C VAL A 130 -1.97 -11.42 -1.74
N ASP A 131 -2.91 -11.52 -0.81
CA ASP A 131 -4.31 -11.33 -1.13
C ASP A 131 -4.37 -10.03 -1.97
N PRO A 132 -5.00 -10.02 -3.17
CA PRO A 132 -5.10 -8.82 -3.99
C PRO A 132 -5.83 -7.76 -3.17
N ARG A 133 -5.05 -6.96 -2.44
CA ARG A 133 -5.56 -5.85 -1.67
C ARG A 133 -6.16 -4.90 -2.69
N PRO A 134 -7.45 -4.55 -2.61
CA PRO A 134 -8.00 -3.51 -3.47
C PRO A 134 -7.06 -2.31 -3.37
N GLY A 135 -6.68 -1.79 -4.54
CA GLY A 135 -5.60 -0.83 -4.69
C GLY A 135 -5.63 0.19 -3.57
N VAL A 136 -4.50 0.39 -2.90
CA VAL A 136 -4.34 1.31 -1.78
C VAL A 136 -4.77 2.70 -2.25
N ALA A 137 -6.06 3.00 -2.10
CA ALA A 137 -6.55 4.34 -2.01
C ALA A 137 -5.88 4.87 -0.74
N ALA A 138 -4.98 5.84 -0.90
CA ALA A 138 -4.55 6.64 0.23
C ALA A 138 -5.78 7.41 0.69
N VAL A 139 -6.55 6.79 1.59
CA VAL A 139 -7.62 7.44 2.31
C VAL A 139 -6.93 8.34 3.32
N ALA A 140 -6.78 9.60 2.95
CA ALA A 140 -6.23 10.59 3.85
C ALA A 140 -7.34 11.00 4.81
N PHE A 141 -7.26 10.54 6.05
CA PHE A 141 -8.08 11.08 7.13
C PHE A 141 -7.53 12.46 7.51
N THR A 142 -8.42 13.44 7.66
CA THR A 142 -8.09 14.86 7.77
C THR A 142 -7.03 15.12 8.85
N PRO A 143 -5.98 15.92 8.60
CA PRO A 143 -5.02 16.26 9.63
C PRO A 143 -5.70 17.03 10.78
N VAL A 144 -5.31 16.72 12.02
CA VAL A 144 -5.67 17.53 13.19
C VAL A 144 -5.03 18.91 13.00
N ALA A 145 -5.83 19.88 12.59
CA ALA A 145 -5.45 21.28 12.76
C ALA A 145 -5.32 21.51 14.27
N ARG A 146 -4.09 21.63 14.78
CA ARG A 146 -3.85 22.21 16.10
C ARG A 146 -4.45 23.61 16.07
N ARG A 147 -5.61 23.79 16.68
CA ARG A 147 -6.07 25.12 17.09
C ARG A 147 -5.05 25.64 18.11
N ARG A 148 -4.61 26.88 17.88
CA ARG A 148 -3.72 27.65 18.73
C ARG A 148 -4.22 27.72 20.17
#